data_AF-A0A942JUT8-F1
#
_entry.id   AF-A0A942JUT8-F1
#
_cell.length_a   1.000
_cell.length_b   1.000
_cell.length_c   1.000
_cell.angle_alpha   90.00
_cell.angle_beta   90.00
_cell.angle_gamma   90.00
#
_symmetry.space_group_name_H-M   'P 1'
#
loop_
_entity.id
_entity.type
_entity.pdbx_description
1 polymer ?
#
loop_
_entity_poly.entity_id
_entity_poly.type
_entity_poly.pdbx_seq_one_letter_code
_entity_poly.pdbx_strand_id
1 'polypeptide(L)'
;MIVEAIRYYVKGAFQGVKETPQVLEQQEELIADISAKVEDLVSEGKTREEALGAAIASMGELSALVDEFRAEQEALNLNADAPLVPTVEVYSGSLEFHTAAITTGVVAFLMLMCTAVGAATDTIRGFVGVVLLALLAAAVWWLRETYIRSVPRWSEVETRVLVQGGRVLKSIGLAAGLAFGAVFLNVIFQSNDFWFWPLWVAATALPIRLMVEWFAIRQGWFLVQDAALTKEVDQFA
;
A
#
# COMPACT_ATOMS: atom_id res chain seq x y z
N MET A 1 4.98 38.89 28.55
CA MET A 1 3.59 38.52 28.94
C MET A 1 2.64 38.53 27.74
N ILE A 2 2.55 39.59 26.93
CA ILE A 2 1.60 39.62 25.80
C ILE A 2 1.93 38.65 24.67
N VAL A 3 3.20 38.58 24.27
CA VAL A 3 3.66 37.64 23.23
C VAL A 3 3.32 36.19 23.61
N GLU A 4 3.34 35.88 24.91
CA GLU A 4 2.97 34.54 25.41
C GLU A 4 1.46 34.28 25.26
N ALA A 5 0.61 35.28 25.51
CA ALA A 5 -0.83 35.17 25.33
C ALA A 5 -1.20 35.00 23.85
N ILE A 6 -0.53 35.71 22.95
CA ILE A 6 -0.70 35.58 21.48
C ILE A 6 -0.27 34.19 21.04
N ARG A 7 0.89 33.71 21.49
CA ARG A 7 1.38 32.36 21.20
C ARG A 7 0.40 31.29 21.66
N TYR A 8 -0.18 31.44 22.86
CA TYR A 8 -1.17 30.51 23.38
C TYR A 8 -2.45 30.50 22.54
N TYR A 9 -2.92 31.68 22.11
CA TYR A 9 -4.10 31.82 21.25
C TYR A 9 -3.87 31.15 19.88
N VAL A 10 -2.76 31.45 19.21
CA VAL A 10 -2.44 30.87 17.89
C VAL A 10 -2.25 29.36 18.00
N LYS A 11 -1.47 28.87 18.97
CA LYS A 11 -1.31 27.41 19.18
C LYS A 11 -2.63 26.71 19.52
N GLY A 12 -3.51 27.37 20.26
CA GLY A 12 -4.85 26.88 20.55
C GLY A 12 -5.74 26.79 19.31
N ALA A 13 -5.64 27.76 18.39
CA ALA A 13 -6.36 27.73 17.12
C ALA A 13 -5.92 26.54 16.24
N PHE A 14 -4.62 26.24 16.21
CA PHE A 14 -4.06 25.11 15.45
C PHE A 14 -4.13 23.76 16.20
N GLN A 15 -4.90 23.67 17.29
CA GLN A 15 -5.02 22.43 18.04
C GLN A 15 -5.63 21.32 17.15
N GLY A 16 -4.93 20.19 17.07
CA GLY A 16 -5.34 19.05 16.23
C GLY A 16 -4.83 19.12 14.78
N VAL A 17 -4.04 20.13 14.42
CA VAL A 17 -3.25 20.16 13.17
C VAL A 17 -1.84 19.65 13.47
N LYS A 18 -1.28 18.79 12.61
CA LYS A 18 0.10 18.31 12.75
C LYS A 18 1.08 19.46 12.54
N GLU A 19 2.08 19.55 13.42
CA GLU A 19 3.19 20.49 13.27
C GLU A 19 4.09 20.06 12.11
N THR A 20 3.83 20.62 10.91
CA THR A 20 4.72 20.55 9.75
C THR A 20 5.54 21.85 9.67
N PRO A 21 6.65 21.89 8.92
CA PRO A 21 7.43 23.12 8.74
C PRO A 21 6.57 24.30 8.25
N GLN A 22 5.66 24.04 7.30
CA GLN A 22 4.73 25.04 6.77
C GLN A 22 3.73 25.55 7.83
N VAL A 23 3.18 24.65 8.66
CA VAL A 23 2.27 25.03 9.75
C VAL A 23 3.00 25.85 10.81
N LEU A 24 4.25 25.49 11.13
CA LEU A 24 5.06 26.24 12.09
C LEU A 24 5.41 27.64 11.57
N GLU A 25 5.78 27.75 10.29
CA GLU A 25 6.05 29.03 9.63
C GLU A 25 4.81 29.94 9.66
N GLN A 26 3.64 29.41 9.32
CA GLN A 26 2.38 30.14 9.38
C GLN A 26 1.99 30.55 10.80
N GLN A 27 2.23 29.70 11.80
CA GLN A 27 2.02 30.08 13.20
C GLN A 27 2.94 31.23 13.61
N GLU A 28 4.20 31.23 13.18
CA GLU A 28 5.14 32.31 13.48
C GLU A 28 4.76 33.62 12.79
N GLU A 29 4.30 33.56 11.53
CA GLU A 29 3.78 34.70 10.78
C GLU A 29 2.56 35.32 11.48
N LEU A 30 1.57 34.51 11.86
CA LEU A 30 0.39 34.98 12.60
C LEU A 30 0.75 35.61 13.95
N ILE A 31 1.71 35.00 14.67
CA ILE A 31 2.15 35.55 15.95
C ILE A 31 2.82 36.92 15.74
N ALA A 32 3.62 37.07 14.68
CA ALA A 32 4.27 38.34 14.34
C ALA A 32 3.24 39.41 13.97
N ASP A 33 2.27 39.08 13.11
CA ASP A 33 1.24 40.00 12.64
C ASP A 33 0.32 40.47 13.76
N ILE A 34 -0.16 39.54 14.61
CA ILE A 34 -0.98 39.90 15.78
C ILE A 34 -0.17 40.76 16.76
N SER A 35 1.11 40.43 16.96
CA SER A 35 1.98 41.20 17.87
C SER A 35 2.19 42.63 17.38
N ALA A 36 2.47 42.80 16.08
CA ALA A 36 2.61 44.12 15.46
C ALA A 36 1.31 44.93 15.58
N LYS A 37 0.16 44.29 15.33
CA LYS A 37 -1.13 44.98 15.42
C LYS A 37 -1.48 45.42 16.85
N VAL A 38 -1.10 44.64 17.85
CA VAL A 38 -1.25 45.02 19.26
C VAL A 38 -0.37 46.22 19.59
N GLU A 39 0.86 46.26 19.08
CA GLU A 39 1.78 47.39 19.30
C GLU A 39 1.25 48.69 18.70
N ASP A 40 0.70 48.63 17.48
CA ASP A 40 0.04 49.78 16.84
C ASP A 40 -1.11 50.31 17.70
N LEU A 41 -2.02 49.43 18.15
CA LEU A 41 -3.18 49.81 18.95
C LEU A 41 -2.81 50.37 20.33
N VAL A 42 -1.72 49.88 20.93
CA VAL A 42 -1.17 50.44 22.16
C VAL A 42 -0.59 51.84 21.91
N SER A 43 0.07 52.04 20.76
CA SER A 43 0.61 53.36 20.37
C SER A 43 -0.50 54.39 20.12
N GLU A 44 -1.69 53.94 19.68
CA GLU A 44 -2.90 54.74 19.52
C GLU A 44 -3.61 55.07 20.86
N GLY A 45 -3.05 54.62 21.98
CA GLY A 45 -3.53 54.94 23.33
C GLY A 45 -4.53 53.95 23.93
N LYS A 46 -4.72 52.77 23.31
CA LYS A 46 -5.54 51.70 23.91
C LYS A 46 -4.79 50.99 25.02
N THR A 47 -5.53 50.47 25.99
CA THR A 47 -4.94 49.56 26.99
C THR A 47 -4.51 48.26 26.33
N ARG A 48 -3.54 47.57 26.95
CA ARG A 48 -2.96 46.34 26.40
C ARG A 48 -3.99 45.23 26.22
N GLU A 49 -4.91 45.09 27.17
CA GLU A 49 -5.97 44.11 27.12
C GLU A 49 -6.96 44.39 25.97
N GLU A 50 -7.34 45.65 25.78
CA GLU A 50 -8.24 46.08 24.70
C GLU A 50 -7.58 45.94 23.32
N ALA A 51 -6.28 46.26 23.22
CA ALA A 51 -5.50 46.10 22.00
C ALA A 51 -5.41 44.64 21.57
N LEU A 52 -5.19 43.71 22.51
CA LEU A 52 -5.15 42.27 22.23
C LEU A 52 -6.50 41.76 21.72
N GLY A 53 -7.59 42.12 22.38
CA GLY A 53 -8.94 41.71 21.96
C GLY A 53 -9.30 42.24 20.56
N ALA A 54 -8.94 43.49 20.27
CA ALA A 54 -9.18 44.10 18.96
C ALA A 54 -8.29 43.50 17.85
N ALA A 55 -7.02 43.20 18.15
CA ALA A 55 -6.11 42.56 17.20
C ALA A 55 -6.59 41.15 16.83
N ILE A 56 -7.00 40.33 17.81
CA ILE A 56 -7.56 39.00 17.58
C ILE A 56 -8.84 39.08 16.72
N ALA A 57 -9.75 40.01 17.04
CA ALA A 57 -10.97 40.20 16.24
C ALA A 57 -10.69 40.64 14.79
N SER A 58 -9.58 41.32 14.53
CA SER A 58 -9.19 41.78 13.19
C SER A 58 -8.63 40.66 12.30
N MET A 59 -8.14 39.57 12.87
CA MET A 59 -7.63 38.41 12.11
C MET A 59 -8.75 37.53 11.54
N GLY A 60 -9.98 37.70 12.01
CA GLY A 60 -11.14 36.96 11.49
C GLY A 60 -11.15 35.47 11.87
N GLU A 61 -11.80 34.66 11.04
CA GLU A 61 -11.99 33.23 11.27
C GLU A 61 -10.73 32.42 10.97
N LEU A 62 -9.82 32.35 11.95
CA LEU A 62 -8.68 31.41 11.93
C LEU A 62 -9.11 29.95 11.78
N SER A 63 -10.36 29.63 12.12
CA SER A 63 -10.95 28.31 11.90
C SER A 63 -10.94 27.90 10.43
N ALA A 64 -11.19 28.82 9.49
CA ALA A 64 -11.22 28.50 8.07
C ALA A 64 -9.81 28.13 7.56
N LEU A 65 -8.78 28.87 7.99
CA LEU A 65 -7.38 28.59 7.67
C LEU A 65 -6.93 27.25 8.27
N VAL A 66 -7.32 26.98 9.51
CA VAL A 66 -7.03 25.72 10.20
C VAL A 66 -7.72 24.54 9.51
N ASP A 67 -8.96 24.73 9.05
CA ASP A 67 -9.71 23.69 8.33
C ASP A 67 -9.11 23.41 6.95
N GLU A 68 -8.53 24.40 6.28
CA GLU A 68 -7.75 24.20 5.04
C GLU A 68 -6.51 23.33 5.31
N PHE A 69 -5.73 23.65 6.34
CA PHE A 69 -4.59 22.81 6.73
C PHE A 69 -5.00 21.40 7.16
N ARG A 70 -6.15 21.24 7.83
CA ARG A 70 -6.69 19.92 8.17
C ARG A 70 -7.08 19.15 6.92
N ALA A 71 -7.78 19.77 5.98
CA ALA A 71 -8.19 19.14 4.73
C ALA A 71 -6.97 18.75 3.89
N GLU A 72 -5.93 19.58 3.84
CA GLU A 72 -4.67 19.27 3.18
C GLU A 72 -3.93 18.11 3.86
N GLN A 73 -3.87 18.10 5.19
CA GLN A 73 -3.27 17.00 5.95
C GLN A 73 -4.06 15.70 5.83
N GLU A 74 -5.39 15.77 5.75
CA GLU A 74 -6.26 14.63 5.49
C GLU A 74 -6.06 14.08 4.08
N ALA A 75 -5.95 14.96 3.08
CA ALA A 75 -5.58 14.57 1.71
C ALA A 75 -4.19 13.92 1.62
N LEU A 76 -3.24 14.41 2.43
CA LEU A 76 -1.89 13.86 2.55
C LEU A 76 -1.77 12.67 3.52
N ASN A 77 -2.89 12.19 4.09
CA ASN A 77 -2.96 11.09 5.06
C ASN A 77 -2.02 11.27 6.28
N LEU A 78 -1.81 12.51 6.72
CA LEU A 78 -0.96 12.84 7.86
C LEU A 78 -1.67 12.67 9.23
N ASN A 79 -2.94 12.24 9.23
CA ASN A 79 -3.78 12.06 10.42
C ASN A 79 -3.17 11.10 11.46
N ALA A 80 -3.17 11.54 12.70
CA ALA A 80 -2.36 11.03 13.81
C ALA A 80 -2.76 9.66 14.41
N ASP A 81 -3.79 8.97 13.90
CA ASP A 81 -4.22 7.65 14.41
C ASP A 81 -4.63 6.64 13.33
N ALA A 82 -4.53 7.01 12.05
CA ALA A 82 -4.63 6.02 11.00
C ALA A 82 -3.25 5.36 10.87
N PRO A 83 -3.11 4.01 10.89
CA PRO A 83 -1.85 3.41 10.52
C PRO A 83 -1.45 4.01 9.17
N LEU A 84 -0.24 4.57 9.06
CA LEU A 84 0.38 4.85 7.77
C LEU A 84 0.35 3.52 7.03
N VAL A 85 -0.68 3.32 6.24
CA VAL A 85 -0.77 2.23 5.31
C VAL A 85 -0.10 2.81 4.08
N PRO A 86 1.18 2.50 3.81
CA PRO A 86 1.82 3.03 2.62
C PRO A 86 0.99 2.57 1.43
N THR A 87 0.28 3.51 0.82
CA THR A 87 -0.52 3.33 -0.38
C THR A 87 0.32 3.76 -1.55
N VAL A 88 0.25 2.99 -2.62
CA VAL A 88 1.04 3.23 -3.82
C VAL A 88 0.11 3.12 -5.02
N GLU A 89 0.23 4.07 -5.94
CA GLU A 89 -0.44 4.04 -7.23
C GLU A 89 0.29 3.08 -8.16
N VAL A 90 -0.43 2.05 -8.61
CA VAL A 90 0.12 0.98 -9.45
C VAL A 90 -0.77 0.78 -10.67
N TYR A 91 -0.14 0.50 -11.82
CA TYR A 91 -0.84 0.05 -13.02
C TYR A 91 -1.46 -1.34 -12.79
N SER A 92 -2.74 -1.37 -12.44
CA SER A 92 -3.38 -2.57 -11.86
C SER A 92 -3.53 -3.70 -12.88
N GLY A 93 -3.93 -3.38 -14.11
CA GLY A 93 -4.08 -4.37 -15.17
C GLY A 93 -2.76 -5.01 -15.61
N SER A 94 -1.68 -4.22 -15.67
CA SER A 94 -0.35 -4.73 -16.01
C SER A 94 0.24 -5.58 -14.89
N LEU A 95 0.12 -5.13 -13.63
CA LEU A 95 0.56 -5.88 -12.44
C LEU A 95 -0.17 -7.23 -12.34
N GLU A 96 -1.49 -7.23 -12.49
CA GLU A 96 -2.30 -8.45 -12.40
C GLU A 96 -1.91 -9.47 -13.46
N PHE A 97 -1.70 -9.04 -14.69
CA PHE A 97 -1.28 -9.92 -15.78
C PHE A 97 0.12 -10.51 -15.54
N HIS A 98 1.11 -9.67 -15.20
CA HIS A 98 2.47 -10.15 -14.96
C HIS A 98 2.54 -11.10 -13.77
N THR A 99 1.85 -10.75 -12.68
CA THR A 99 1.78 -11.61 -11.49
C THR A 99 1.12 -12.95 -11.82
N ALA A 100 0.02 -12.94 -12.58
CA ALA A 100 -0.66 -14.14 -13.05
C ALA A 100 0.23 -14.99 -13.97
N ALA A 101 0.91 -14.38 -14.94
CA ALA A 101 1.77 -15.06 -15.90
C ALA A 101 2.96 -15.74 -15.21
N ILE A 102 3.67 -15.03 -14.33
CA ILE A 102 4.82 -15.55 -13.60
C ILE A 102 4.38 -16.68 -12.65
N THR A 103 3.30 -16.48 -11.90
CA THR A 103 2.77 -17.50 -10.98
C THR A 103 2.42 -18.79 -11.73
N THR A 104 1.67 -18.66 -12.82
CA THR A 104 1.27 -19.82 -13.64
C THR A 104 2.47 -20.50 -14.26
N GLY A 105 3.48 -19.75 -14.72
CA GLY A 105 4.72 -20.30 -15.24
C GLY A 105 5.51 -21.11 -14.20
N VAL A 106 5.69 -20.56 -13.00
CA VAL A 106 6.39 -21.25 -11.89
C VAL A 106 5.63 -22.50 -11.46
N VAL A 107 4.31 -22.40 -11.32
CA VAL A 107 3.44 -23.54 -10.98
C VAL A 107 3.55 -24.64 -12.03
N ALA A 108 3.41 -24.31 -13.32
CA ALA A 108 3.53 -25.26 -14.42
C ALA A 108 4.92 -25.93 -14.46
N PHE A 109 5.99 -25.17 -14.21
CA PHE A 109 7.34 -25.70 -14.11
C PHE A 109 7.47 -26.70 -12.95
N LEU A 110 6.94 -26.38 -11.77
CA LEU A 110 6.91 -27.31 -10.63
C LEU A 110 6.11 -28.57 -10.96
N MET A 111 4.98 -28.45 -11.67
CA MET A 111 4.18 -29.60 -12.13
C MET A 111 5.02 -30.54 -12.99
N LEU A 112 5.73 -29.98 -13.97
CA LEU A 112 6.59 -30.73 -14.89
C LEU A 112 7.75 -31.41 -14.15
N MET A 113 8.43 -30.68 -13.26
CA MET A 113 9.54 -31.22 -12.48
C MET A 113 9.10 -32.37 -11.57
N CYS A 114 7.97 -32.23 -10.86
CA CYS A 114 7.46 -33.29 -10.00
C CYS A 114 7.05 -34.54 -10.80
N THR A 115 6.48 -34.33 -11.98
CA THR A 115 6.14 -35.43 -12.88
C THR A 115 7.39 -36.10 -13.43
N ALA A 116 8.43 -35.34 -13.80
CA ALA A 116 9.69 -35.90 -14.28
C ALA A 116 10.41 -36.73 -13.19
N VAL A 117 10.47 -36.22 -11.96
CA VAL A 117 11.05 -36.94 -10.81
C VAL A 117 10.27 -38.22 -10.55
N GLY A 118 8.95 -38.17 -10.49
CA GLY A 118 8.15 -39.36 -10.24
C GLY A 118 8.24 -40.40 -11.36
N ALA A 119 8.41 -39.97 -12.61
CA ALA A 119 8.66 -40.87 -13.73
C ALA A 119 10.03 -41.54 -13.63
N ALA A 120 11.06 -40.81 -13.18
CA ALA A 120 12.40 -41.34 -12.98
C ALA A 120 12.50 -42.33 -11.80
N THR A 121 11.61 -42.22 -10.80
CA THR A 121 11.56 -43.10 -9.64
C THR A 121 10.57 -44.27 -9.79
N ASP A 122 10.01 -44.49 -10.98
CA ASP A 122 8.96 -45.49 -11.25
C ASP A 122 7.72 -45.38 -10.33
N THR A 123 7.52 -44.22 -9.70
CA THR A 123 6.38 -43.97 -8.82
C THR A 123 5.14 -43.47 -9.57
N ILE A 124 5.25 -43.28 -10.89
CA ILE A 124 4.18 -42.76 -11.74
C ILE A 124 3.58 -43.85 -12.64
N ARG A 125 2.25 -44.02 -12.55
CA ARG A 125 1.45 -44.80 -13.51
C ARG A 125 1.01 -43.93 -14.70
N GLY A 126 0.75 -44.57 -15.84
CA GLY A 126 0.49 -43.90 -17.13
C GLY A 126 -0.66 -42.86 -17.16
N PHE A 127 -1.63 -42.90 -16.24
CA PHE A 127 -2.72 -41.93 -16.20
C PHE A 127 -2.29 -40.51 -15.75
N VAL A 128 -1.16 -40.38 -15.03
CA VAL A 128 -0.67 -39.08 -14.53
C VAL A 128 -0.31 -38.13 -15.67
N GLY A 129 0.19 -38.66 -16.80
CA GLY A 129 0.48 -37.85 -17.98
C GLY A 129 -0.77 -37.18 -18.56
N VAL A 130 -1.90 -37.88 -18.56
CA VAL A 130 -3.19 -37.32 -19.02
C VAL A 130 -3.68 -36.20 -18.10
N VAL A 131 -3.55 -36.41 -16.78
CA VAL A 131 -3.89 -35.39 -15.77
C VAL A 131 -3.01 -34.15 -15.92
N LEU A 132 -1.70 -34.34 -16.09
CA LEU A 132 -0.76 -33.24 -16.32
C LEU A 132 -1.13 -32.45 -17.58
N LEU A 133 -1.41 -33.12 -18.70
CA LEU A 133 -1.82 -32.46 -19.94
C LEU A 133 -3.11 -31.64 -19.76
N ALA A 134 -4.10 -32.19 -19.04
CA ALA A 134 -5.33 -31.47 -18.73
C ALA A 134 -5.08 -30.22 -17.87
N LEU A 135 -4.21 -30.31 -16.86
CA LEU A 135 -3.84 -29.18 -16.00
C LEU A 135 -3.06 -28.09 -16.77
N LEU A 136 -2.14 -28.48 -17.66
CA LEU A 136 -1.42 -27.53 -18.51
C LEU A 136 -2.36 -26.84 -19.50
N ALA A 137 -3.29 -27.58 -20.11
CA ALA A 137 -4.30 -26.98 -20.99
C ALA A 137 -5.19 -25.98 -20.22
N ALA A 138 -5.60 -26.33 -19.00
CA ALA A 138 -6.36 -25.42 -18.13
C ALA A 138 -5.55 -24.18 -17.75
N ALA A 139 -4.24 -24.32 -17.47
CA ALA A 139 -3.35 -23.20 -17.17
C ALA A 139 -3.19 -22.24 -18.37
N VAL A 140 -3.01 -22.78 -19.58
CA VAL A 140 -2.96 -21.98 -20.82
C VAL A 140 -4.28 -21.26 -21.07
N TRP A 141 -5.40 -21.95 -20.91
CA TRP A 141 -6.73 -21.35 -21.05
C TRP A 141 -6.96 -20.22 -20.04
N TRP A 142 -6.60 -20.43 -18.77
CA TRP A 142 -6.69 -19.43 -17.72
C TRP A 142 -5.80 -18.21 -17.99
N LEU A 143 -4.57 -18.42 -18.50
CA LEU A 143 -3.67 -17.33 -18.85
C LEU A 143 -4.23 -16.50 -20.01
N ARG A 144 -4.81 -17.14 -21.03
CA ARG A 144 -5.51 -16.46 -22.12
C ARG A 144 -6.67 -15.62 -21.61
N GLU A 145 -7.50 -16.17 -20.73
CA GLU A 145 -8.64 -15.45 -20.14
C GLU A 145 -8.19 -14.25 -19.31
N THR A 146 -7.11 -14.42 -18.54
CA THR A 146 -6.51 -13.34 -17.76
C THR A 146 -5.96 -12.24 -18.67
N TYR A 147 -5.26 -12.61 -19.75
CA TYR A 147 -4.80 -11.66 -20.77
C TYR A 147 -5.95 -10.82 -21.33
N ILE A 148 -7.04 -11.47 -21.78
CA ILE A 148 -8.21 -10.78 -22.34
C ILE A 148 -8.83 -9.80 -21.34
N ARG A 149 -8.89 -10.16 -20.05
CA ARG A 149 -9.41 -9.28 -18.98
C ARG A 149 -8.47 -8.14 -18.61
N SER A 150 -7.17 -8.38 -18.69
CA SER A 150 -6.16 -7.40 -18.27
C SER A 150 -5.88 -6.35 -19.34
N VAL A 151 -5.92 -6.70 -20.64
CA VAL A 151 -5.60 -5.78 -21.76
C VAL A 151 -6.38 -4.46 -21.69
N PRO A 152 -7.71 -4.43 -21.45
CA PRO A 152 -8.46 -3.18 -21.32
C PRO A 152 -8.05 -2.33 -20.10
N ARG A 153 -7.46 -2.95 -19.07
CA ARG A 153 -7.10 -2.32 -17.79
C ARG A 153 -5.62 -1.96 -17.67
N TRP A 154 -4.82 -2.12 -18.73
CA TRP A 154 -3.36 -1.91 -18.64
C TRP A 154 -2.95 -0.50 -18.24
N SER A 155 -3.76 0.51 -18.57
CA SER A 155 -3.53 1.91 -18.19
C SER A 155 -4.34 2.35 -16.96
N GLU A 156 -5.08 1.44 -16.32
CA GLU A 156 -5.87 1.76 -15.14
C GLU A 156 -4.95 1.87 -13.91
N VAL A 157 -5.05 3.01 -13.22
CA VAL A 157 -4.27 3.31 -12.02
C VAL A 157 -5.14 3.02 -10.81
N GLU A 158 -4.69 2.15 -9.92
CA GLU A 158 -5.34 1.87 -8.64
C GLU A 158 -4.40 2.19 -7.48
N THR A 159 -4.94 2.80 -6.43
CA THR A 159 -4.26 2.95 -5.14
C THR A 159 -4.32 1.61 -4.39
N ARG A 160 -3.15 1.01 -4.11
CA ARG A 160 -3.07 -0.27 -3.37
C ARG A 160 -2.36 -0.13 -2.04
N VAL A 161 -2.95 -0.76 -1.04
CA VAL A 161 -2.44 -0.88 0.34
C VAL A 161 -1.30 -1.92 0.40
N LEU A 162 -0.10 -1.50 0.83
CA LEU A 162 1.10 -2.35 0.90
C LEU A 162 1.19 -3.27 2.15
N VAL A 163 0.09 -3.58 2.83
CA VAL A 163 0.11 -4.53 3.96
C VAL A 163 0.11 -5.97 3.45
N GLN A 164 1.25 -6.42 2.92
CA GLN A 164 1.40 -7.76 2.34
C GLN A 164 2.04 -8.79 3.29
N GLY A 165 2.86 -8.36 4.27
CA GLY A 165 3.64 -9.28 5.12
C GLY A 165 2.79 -10.32 5.88
N GLY A 166 1.69 -9.88 6.51
CA GLY A 166 0.78 -10.78 7.23
C GLY A 166 0.00 -11.74 6.30
N ARG A 167 -0.20 -11.36 5.03
CA ARG A 167 -0.91 -12.19 4.03
C ARG A 167 0.00 -13.27 3.46
N VAL A 168 1.26 -12.95 3.19
CA VAL A 168 2.28 -13.90 2.73
C VAL A 168 2.47 -15.00 3.78
N LEU A 169 2.66 -14.64 5.06
CA LEU A 169 2.87 -15.63 6.11
C LEU A 169 1.68 -16.58 6.28
N LYS A 170 0.44 -16.06 6.22
CA LYS A 170 -0.79 -16.87 6.25
C LYS A 170 -0.88 -17.82 5.06
N SER A 171 -0.52 -17.37 3.87
CA SER A 171 -0.53 -18.20 2.66
C SER A 171 0.51 -19.33 2.70
N ILE A 172 1.71 -19.05 3.24
CA ILE A 172 2.75 -20.07 3.46
C ILE A 172 2.28 -21.08 4.49
N GLY A 173 1.66 -20.63 5.60
CA GLY A 173 1.09 -21.51 6.61
C GLY A 173 0.01 -22.45 6.04
N LEU A 174 -0.89 -21.92 5.19
CA LEU A 174 -1.90 -22.73 4.50
C LEU A 174 -1.27 -23.72 3.52
N ALA A 175 -0.23 -23.30 2.78
CA ALA A 175 0.50 -24.18 1.87
C ALA A 175 1.21 -25.32 2.62
N ALA A 176 1.88 -25.01 3.73
CA ALA A 176 2.55 -25.97 4.59
C ALA A 176 1.55 -26.95 5.23
N GLY A 177 0.39 -26.46 5.68
CA GLY A 177 -0.68 -27.30 6.22
C GLY A 177 -1.24 -28.28 5.19
N LEU A 178 -1.48 -27.83 3.95
CA LEU A 178 -1.93 -28.70 2.86
C LEU A 178 -0.87 -29.72 2.45
N ALA A 179 0.39 -29.32 2.39
CA ALA A 179 1.50 -30.24 2.11
C ALA A 179 1.64 -31.31 3.22
N PHE A 180 1.57 -30.90 4.48
CA PHE A 180 1.61 -31.82 5.62
C PHE A 180 0.41 -32.78 5.61
N GLY A 181 -0.80 -32.27 5.37
CA GLY A 181 -2.00 -33.10 5.23
C GLY A 181 -1.88 -34.13 4.10
N ALA A 182 -1.32 -33.73 2.96
CA ALA A 182 -1.08 -34.64 1.84
C ALA A 182 -0.09 -35.76 2.19
N VAL A 183 1.01 -35.44 2.87
CA VAL A 183 1.98 -36.44 3.36
C VAL A 183 1.35 -37.35 4.41
N PHE A 184 0.58 -36.80 5.34
CA PHE A 184 -0.11 -37.56 6.39
C PHE A 184 -1.14 -38.55 5.83
N LEU A 185 -1.92 -38.13 4.83
CA LEU A 185 -2.84 -39.01 4.12
C LEU A 185 -2.09 -40.14 3.41
N ASN A 186 -0.96 -39.86 2.77
CA ASN A 186 -0.13 -40.89 2.12
C ASN A 186 0.35 -41.95 3.15
N VAL A 187 0.79 -41.52 4.33
CA VAL A 187 1.19 -42.43 5.43
C VAL A 187 0.01 -43.28 5.94
N ILE A 188 -1.18 -42.68 6.12
CA ILE A 188 -2.37 -43.39 6.63
C ILE A 188 -2.87 -44.43 5.63
N PHE A 189 -2.97 -44.07 4.36
CA PHE A 189 -3.60 -44.93 3.37
C PHE A 189 -2.66 -46.06 2.89
N GLN A 190 -1.39 -46.07 3.32
CA GLN A 190 -0.33 -47.02 2.91
C GLN A 190 -0.28 -47.28 1.40
N SER A 191 -0.87 -46.36 0.63
CA SER A 191 -1.00 -46.50 -0.80
C SER A 191 0.23 -45.86 -1.40
N ASN A 192 1.16 -46.72 -1.84
CA ASN A 192 2.26 -46.31 -2.73
C ASN A 192 1.75 -45.64 -4.04
N ASP A 193 0.44 -45.61 -4.25
CA ASP A 193 -0.23 -45.15 -5.46
C ASP A 193 -0.79 -43.72 -5.37
N PHE A 194 -0.86 -43.10 -4.17
CA PHE A 194 -1.42 -41.74 -4.04
C PHE A 194 -0.36 -40.67 -4.26
N TRP A 195 -0.21 -40.23 -5.52
CA TRP A 195 0.75 -39.20 -5.93
C TRP A 195 0.15 -37.79 -5.77
N PHE A 196 0.31 -37.21 -4.58
CA PHE A 196 -0.38 -36.00 -4.09
C PHE A 196 0.17 -34.65 -4.60
N TRP A 197 1.01 -34.66 -5.65
CA TRP A 197 1.66 -33.44 -6.12
C TRP A 197 0.72 -32.31 -6.58
N PRO A 198 -0.46 -32.56 -7.19
CA PRO A 198 -1.33 -31.48 -7.61
C PRO A 198 -1.87 -30.67 -6.43
N LEU A 199 -2.08 -31.32 -5.28
CA LEU A 199 -2.61 -30.67 -4.08
C LEU A 199 -1.60 -29.70 -3.47
N TRP A 200 -0.35 -30.12 -3.27
CA TRP A 200 0.64 -29.22 -2.71
C TRP A 200 1.12 -28.18 -3.73
N VAL A 201 1.18 -28.50 -5.02
CA VAL A 201 1.49 -27.50 -6.06
C VAL A 201 0.39 -26.43 -6.15
N ALA A 202 -0.90 -26.81 -6.09
CA ALA A 202 -1.99 -25.86 -5.98
C ALA A 202 -1.88 -25.01 -4.70
N ALA A 203 -1.46 -25.62 -3.59
CA ALA A 203 -1.25 -24.92 -2.33
C ALA A 203 -0.11 -23.88 -2.41
N THR A 204 0.92 -24.13 -3.23
CA THR A 204 2.02 -23.17 -3.46
C THR A 204 1.67 -22.01 -4.40
N ALA A 205 0.59 -22.09 -5.17
CA ALA A 205 0.23 -21.04 -6.13
C ALA A 205 -0.06 -19.69 -5.44
N LEU A 206 -0.73 -19.72 -4.29
CA LEU A 206 -1.11 -18.53 -3.54
C LEU A 206 0.08 -17.79 -2.90
N PRO A 207 1.03 -18.46 -2.19
CA PRO A 207 2.23 -17.79 -1.71
C PRO A 207 3.13 -17.31 -2.86
N ILE A 208 3.28 -18.08 -3.94
CA ILE A 208 4.06 -17.64 -5.12
C ILE A 208 3.48 -16.33 -5.67
N ARG A 209 2.16 -16.26 -5.85
CA ARG A 209 1.48 -15.06 -6.33
C ARG A 209 1.78 -13.84 -5.46
N LEU A 210 1.65 -13.98 -4.14
CA LEU A 210 1.89 -12.88 -3.21
C LEU A 210 3.37 -12.48 -3.17
N MET A 211 4.30 -13.42 -3.29
CA MET A 211 5.73 -13.13 -3.37
C MET A 211 6.10 -12.39 -4.68
N VAL A 212 5.51 -12.80 -5.81
CA VAL A 212 5.72 -12.14 -7.10
C VAL A 212 5.18 -10.71 -7.07
N GLU A 213 3.98 -10.53 -6.53
CA GLU A 213 3.37 -9.21 -6.37
C GLU A 213 4.23 -8.29 -5.48
N TRP A 214 4.66 -8.81 -4.33
CA TRP A 214 5.54 -8.08 -3.41
C TRP A 214 6.88 -7.71 -4.05
N PHE A 215 7.48 -8.65 -4.80
CA PHE A 215 8.75 -8.41 -5.49
C PHE A 215 8.59 -7.37 -6.61
N ALA A 216 7.56 -7.48 -7.42
CA ALA A 216 7.29 -6.54 -8.52
C ALA A 216 7.08 -5.10 -8.01
N ILE A 217 6.36 -4.95 -6.90
CA ILE A 217 6.17 -3.66 -6.23
C ILE A 217 7.51 -3.15 -5.67
N ARG A 218 8.28 -4.00 -4.97
CA ARG A 218 9.57 -3.62 -4.37
C ARG A 218 10.60 -3.18 -5.42
N GLN A 219 10.57 -3.78 -6.61
CA GLN A 219 11.44 -3.41 -7.73
C GLN A 219 10.95 -2.20 -8.53
N GLY A 220 9.78 -1.66 -8.19
CA GLY A 220 9.24 -0.47 -8.82
C GLY A 220 8.70 -0.65 -10.25
N TRP A 221 8.51 -1.90 -10.71
CA TRP A 221 8.22 -2.19 -12.13
C TRP A 221 6.90 -1.64 -12.66
N PHE A 222 5.95 -1.33 -11.77
CA PHE A 222 4.60 -0.89 -12.12
C PHE A 222 4.16 0.36 -11.35
N LEU A 223 5.11 1.04 -10.70
CA LEU A 223 4.84 2.30 -10.02
C LEU A 223 4.55 3.38 -11.05
N VAL A 224 3.46 4.13 -10.85
CA VAL A 224 3.24 5.35 -11.62
C VAL A 224 4.30 6.36 -11.15
N GLN A 225 5.24 6.69 -12.03
CA GLN A 225 6.43 7.48 -11.66
C GLN A 225 6.16 8.98 -11.49
N ASP A 226 4.90 9.42 -11.64
CA ASP A 226 4.49 10.82 -11.53
C ASP A 226 3.16 10.93 -10.79
N ALA A 227 3.19 11.49 -9.57
CA ALA A 227 2.06 12.26 -9.05
C ALA A 227 2.47 13.34 -8.04
N ALA A 228 3.64 13.29 -7.37
CA ALA A 228 3.97 14.34 -6.40
C ALA A 228 5.45 14.67 -6.12
N LEU A 229 6.46 14.02 -6.72
CA LEU A 229 7.88 14.28 -6.32
C LEU A 229 8.84 14.66 -7.45
N THR A 230 8.39 14.72 -8.70
CA THR A 230 9.22 15.04 -9.87
C THR A 230 9.03 16.46 -10.37
N LYS A 231 8.06 17.23 -9.85
CA LYS A 231 7.88 18.66 -10.21
C LYS A 231 8.53 19.66 -9.25
N GLU A 232 8.88 19.29 -8.02
CA GLU A 232 9.60 20.21 -7.12
C GLU A 232 11.12 20.19 -7.29
N VAL A 233 11.71 19.09 -7.75
CA VAL A 233 13.19 19.00 -7.85
C VAL A 233 13.75 19.83 -9.03
N ASP A 234 12.97 20.03 -10.09
CA ASP A 234 13.37 20.89 -11.23
C ASP A 234 13.00 22.38 -11.05
N GLN A 235 12.32 22.75 -9.95
CA GLN A 235 12.06 24.16 -9.62
C GLN A 235 13.09 24.75 -8.65
N PHE A 236 14.02 23.93 -8.16
CA PHE A 236 15.12 24.34 -7.27
C PHE A 236 16.52 23.95 -7.80
N ALA A 237 16.64 23.61 -9.09
CA ALA A 237 17.91 23.45 -9.81
C ALA A 237 18.12 24.61 -10.80
#